data_AF-A0A3D4WYA6-F1
#
_entry.id   AF-A0A3D4WYA6-F1
#
_cell.length_a   1.000
_cell.length_b   1.000
_cell.length_c   1.000
_cell.angle_alpha   90.00
_cell.angle_beta   90.00
_cell.angle_gamma   90.00
#
_symmetry.space_group_name_H-M   'P 1'
#
loop_
_entity.id
_entity.type
_entity.pdbx_description
1 polymer ?
#
loop_
_entity_poly.entity_id
_entity_poly.type
_entity_poly.pdbx_seq_one_letter_code
_entity_poly.pdbx_strand_id
1 'polypeptide(L)'
;CIGDSATMQDLLNAADDAAQGLGGDFNHYWTSFGPTNVLLHRAAAAVELGEGGVAIGIHDAIAPDAFRNLMPERRAHHYIDMARGFAQVGDVAKAAEMLLECDQLAPAEIRCRPIAHEVLSDVLRRTKGSPATAIADLAEQMGVGV
;
A
#
# COMPACT_ATOMS: atom_id res chain seq x y z
N CYS A 1 -3.66 -24.25 4.50
CA CYS A 1 -3.13 -23.77 3.22
C CYS A 1 -3.44 -22.29 3.11
N ILE A 2 -2.42 -21.46 3.11
CA ILE A 2 -2.54 -20.00 3.06
C ILE A 2 -2.38 -19.63 1.58
N GLY A 3 -3.49 -19.31 0.90
CA GLY A 3 -3.52 -18.81 -0.48
C GLY A 3 -3.15 -19.81 -1.59
N ASP A 4 -3.84 -19.74 -2.73
CA ASP A 4 -3.41 -20.41 -3.97
C ASP A 4 -2.64 -19.40 -4.83
N SER A 5 -1.33 -19.31 -4.60
CA SER A 5 -0.45 -18.33 -5.26
C SER A 5 -0.42 -18.51 -6.78
N ALA A 6 -0.57 -19.73 -7.28
CA ALA A 6 -0.59 -20.00 -8.72
C ALA A 6 -1.85 -19.39 -9.36
N THR A 7 -3.03 -19.65 -8.79
CA THR A 7 -4.27 -19.06 -9.26
C THR A 7 -4.26 -17.52 -9.14
N MET A 8 -3.68 -16.97 -8.06
CA MET A 8 -3.53 -15.52 -7.91
C MET A 8 -2.63 -14.90 -9.00
N GLN A 9 -1.50 -15.54 -9.33
CA GLN A 9 -0.62 -15.08 -10.40
C GLN A 9 -1.30 -15.13 -11.77
N ASP A 10 -2.01 -16.21 -12.08
CA ASP A 10 -2.73 -16.38 -13.34
C ASP A 10 -3.82 -15.31 -13.53
N LEU A 11 -4.59 -15.02 -12.47
CA LEU A 11 -5.60 -13.98 -12.48
C LEU A 11 -5.00 -12.58 -12.66
N LEU A 12 -3.86 -12.29 -12.02
CA LEU A 12 -3.17 -11.01 -12.18
C LEU A 12 -2.57 -10.84 -13.58
N ASN A 13 -2.07 -11.92 -14.19
CA ASN A 13 -1.58 -11.88 -15.57
C ASN A 13 -2.74 -11.62 -16.55
N ALA A 14 -3.87 -12.31 -16.39
CA ALA A 14 -5.05 -12.07 -17.22
C ALA A 14 -5.59 -10.62 -17.08
N ALA A 15 -5.53 -10.06 -15.87
CA ALA A 15 -5.90 -8.66 -15.63
C ALA A 15 -4.94 -7.67 -16.33
N ASP A 16 -3.64 -7.97 -16.34
CA ASP A 16 -2.63 -7.15 -17.02
C ASP A 16 -2.86 -7.14 -18.55
N ASP A 17 -3.10 -8.31 -19.15
CA ASP A 17 -3.43 -8.44 -20.57
C ASP A 17 -4.68 -7.61 -20.94
N ALA A 18 -5.72 -7.69 -20.10
CA ALA A 18 -6.95 -6.91 -20.29
C ALA A 18 -6.71 -5.39 -20.14
N ALA A 19 -5.88 -4.98 -19.18
CA ALA A 19 -5.56 -3.58 -18.94
C ALA A 19 -4.73 -2.98 -20.07
N GLN A 20 -3.78 -3.73 -20.62
CA GLN A 20 -3.03 -3.32 -21.82
C GLN A 20 -3.96 -3.19 -23.03
N GLY A 21 -4.91 -4.11 -23.20
CA GLY A 21 -5.93 -4.03 -24.24
C GLY A 21 -6.82 -2.79 -24.16
N LEU A 22 -6.99 -2.22 -22.97
CA LEU A 22 -7.75 -0.98 -22.76
C LEU A 22 -6.96 0.27 -23.20
N GLY A 23 -5.62 0.22 -23.20
CA GLY A 23 -4.74 1.26 -23.74
C GLY A 23 -4.43 2.43 -22.80
N GLY A 24 -4.74 2.31 -21.51
CA GLY A 24 -4.52 3.37 -20.52
C GLY A 24 -5.30 3.15 -19.22
N ASP A 25 -5.10 4.05 -18.25
CA ASP A 25 -5.90 4.07 -17.02
C ASP A 25 -7.21 4.82 -17.27
N PHE A 26 -8.35 4.14 -17.10
CA PHE A 26 -9.66 4.74 -17.29
C PHE A 26 -10.57 4.50 -16.11
N ASN A 27 -11.39 5.48 -15.78
CA ASN A 27 -12.45 5.33 -14.79
C ASN A 27 -13.82 5.11 -15.44
N HIS A 28 -13.90 4.16 -16.38
CA HIS A 28 -15.19 3.77 -16.96
C HIS A 28 -16.03 3.03 -15.91
N TYR A 29 -17.29 3.42 -15.77
CA TYR A 29 -18.25 2.82 -14.84
C TYR A 29 -17.76 2.76 -13.37
N TRP A 30 -16.95 3.72 -12.93
CA TRP A 30 -16.41 3.79 -11.56
C TRP A 30 -15.47 2.63 -11.18
N THR A 31 -15.03 1.82 -12.16
CA THR A 31 -14.18 0.66 -11.89
C THR A 31 -12.72 1.03 -11.64
N SER A 32 -12.29 2.24 -12.08
CA SER A 32 -10.87 2.66 -12.06
C SER A 32 -9.92 1.58 -12.57
N PHE A 33 -10.33 0.84 -13.61
CA PHE A 33 -9.55 -0.26 -14.17
C PHE A 33 -8.53 0.26 -15.18
N GLY A 34 -7.29 -0.18 -15.03
CA GLY A 34 -6.17 0.28 -15.84
C GLY A 34 -4.85 -0.34 -15.39
N PRO A 35 -3.80 -0.24 -16.23
CA PRO A 35 -2.50 -0.85 -15.96
C PRO A 35 -1.93 -0.48 -14.59
N THR A 36 -2.08 0.78 -14.17
CA THR A 36 -1.55 1.22 -12.88
C THR A 36 -2.32 0.56 -11.73
N ASN A 37 -3.65 0.49 -11.81
CA ASN A 37 -4.45 -0.16 -10.77
C ASN A 37 -4.13 -1.67 -10.65
N VAL A 38 -3.84 -2.35 -11.77
CA VAL A 38 -3.38 -3.75 -11.75
C VAL A 38 -2.04 -3.89 -11.01
N LEU A 39 -1.09 -2.99 -11.22
CA LEU A 39 0.18 -2.98 -10.48
C LEU A 39 -0.03 -2.80 -8.98
N LEU A 40 -0.95 -1.91 -8.56
CA LEU A 40 -1.28 -1.72 -7.14
C LEU A 40 -1.87 -3.01 -6.53
N HIS A 41 -2.74 -3.71 -7.26
CA HIS A 41 -3.28 -5.00 -6.83
C HIS A 41 -2.21 -6.10 -6.76
N ARG A 42 -1.29 -6.15 -7.74
CA ARG A 42 -0.17 -7.09 -7.73
C ARG A 42 0.76 -6.85 -6.53
N ALA A 43 1.05 -5.59 -6.22
CA ALA A 43 1.84 -5.22 -5.05
C ALA A 43 1.14 -5.62 -3.74
N ALA A 44 -0.15 -5.28 -3.58
CA ALA A 44 -0.93 -5.65 -2.39
C ALA A 44 -0.98 -7.17 -2.20
N ALA A 45 -1.13 -7.92 -3.29
CA ALA A 45 -1.20 -9.37 -3.21
C ALA A 45 0.17 -10.01 -2.87
N ALA A 46 1.29 -9.43 -3.33
CA ALA A 46 2.63 -9.80 -2.86
C ALA A 46 2.81 -9.53 -1.35
N VAL A 47 2.30 -8.40 -0.84
CA VAL A 47 2.28 -8.12 0.61
C VAL A 47 1.50 -9.18 1.38
N GLU A 48 0.33 -9.60 0.90
CA GLU A 48 -0.45 -10.65 1.58
C GLU A 48 0.28 -12.00 1.61
N LEU A 49 1.12 -12.29 0.62
CA LEU A 49 1.96 -13.48 0.58
C LEU A 49 3.22 -13.38 1.45
N GLY A 50 3.45 -12.23 2.10
CA GLY A 50 4.67 -11.97 2.87
C GLY A 50 5.90 -11.63 2.01
N GLU A 51 5.69 -11.36 0.72
CA GLU A 51 6.73 -11.08 -0.27
C GLU A 51 7.02 -9.57 -0.36
N GLY A 52 7.28 -8.92 0.79
CA GLY A 52 7.45 -7.47 0.88
C GLY A 52 8.48 -6.89 -0.10
N GLY A 53 9.58 -7.61 -0.35
CA GLY A 53 10.58 -7.19 -1.34
C GLY A 53 10.07 -7.15 -2.78
N VAL A 54 9.19 -8.09 -3.15
CA VAL A 54 8.54 -8.10 -4.47
C VAL A 54 7.55 -6.94 -4.57
N ALA A 55 6.76 -6.71 -3.52
CA ALA A 55 5.82 -5.61 -3.46
C ALA A 55 6.51 -4.24 -3.64
N ILE A 56 7.65 -4.03 -2.96
CA ILE A 56 8.46 -2.81 -3.09
C ILE A 56 8.99 -2.66 -4.52
N GLY A 57 9.51 -3.73 -5.13
CA GLY A 57 9.98 -3.69 -6.52
C GLY A 57 8.88 -3.30 -7.51
N ILE A 58 7.64 -3.75 -7.28
CA ILE A 58 6.47 -3.33 -8.07
C ILE A 58 6.15 -1.87 -7.80
N HIS A 59 6.14 -1.43 -6.54
CA HIS A 59 5.89 -0.04 -6.16
C HIS A 59 6.84 0.93 -6.86
N ASP A 60 8.15 0.64 -6.82
CA ASP A 60 9.19 1.48 -7.44
C ASP A 60 9.09 1.54 -8.97
N ALA A 61 8.48 0.53 -9.60
CA ALA A 61 8.27 0.48 -11.05
C ALA A 61 7.05 1.28 -11.52
N ILE A 62 6.18 1.73 -10.61
CA ILE A 62 4.98 2.50 -10.98
C ILE A 62 5.40 3.92 -11.40
N ALA A 63 4.95 4.34 -12.58
CA ALA A 63 5.20 5.70 -13.07
C ALA A 63 4.54 6.74 -12.14
N PRO A 64 5.28 7.74 -11.61
CA PRO A 64 4.74 8.71 -10.65
C PRO A 64 3.54 9.50 -11.18
N ASP A 65 3.53 9.85 -12.46
CA ASP A 65 2.43 10.60 -13.09
C ASP A 65 1.15 9.76 -13.16
N ALA A 66 1.28 8.48 -13.53
CA ALA A 66 0.16 7.56 -13.60
C ALA A 66 -0.42 7.29 -12.21
N PHE A 67 0.44 7.09 -11.20
CA PHE A 67 0.02 6.95 -9.81
C PHE A 67 -0.76 8.17 -9.33
N ARG A 68 -0.25 9.39 -9.56
CA ARG A 68 -0.90 10.65 -9.14
C ARG A 68 -2.28 10.87 -9.75
N ASN A 69 -2.54 10.31 -10.93
CA ASN A 69 -3.84 10.40 -11.61
C ASN A 69 -4.89 9.43 -11.02
N LEU A 70 -4.50 8.49 -10.16
CA LEU A 70 -5.45 7.62 -9.48
C LEU A 70 -6.25 8.37 -8.41
N MET A 71 -7.45 7.86 -8.15
CA MET A 71 -8.31 8.28 -7.05
C MET A 71 -7.53 8.33 -5.72
N PRO A 72 -7.68 9.38 -4.89
CA PRO A 72 -6.97 9.52 -3.62
C PRO A 72 -7.09 8.31 -2.70
N GLU A 73 -8.29 7.71 -2.62
CA GLU A 73 -8.56 6.53 -1.79
C GLU A 73 -7.74 5.32 -2.24
N ARG A 74 -7.54 5.16 -3.55
CA ARG A 74 -6.79 4.05 -4.13
C ARG A 74 -5.29 4.19 -3.85
N ARG A 75 -4.78 5.42 -3.92
CA ARG A 75 -3.40 5.75 -3.53
C ARG A 75 -3.19 5.56 -2.02
N ALA A 76 -4.12 6.02 -1.19
CA ALA A 76 -4.07 5.85 0.26
C ALA A 76 -4.01 4.36 0.65
N HIS A 77 -4.85 3.52 0.03
CA HIS A 77 -4.81 2.08 0.23
C HIS A 77 -3.44 1.48 -0.14
N HIS A 78 -2.88 1.88 -1.29
CA HIS A 78 -1.56 1.42 -1.71
C HIS A 78 -0.46 1.80 -0.72
N TYR A 79 -0.49 3.02 -0.17
CA TYR A 79 0.49 3.43 0.83
C TYR A 79 0.41 2.58 2.11
N ILE A 80 -0.79 2.21 2.56
CA ILE A 80 -0.95 1.30 3.71
C ILE A 80 -0.39 -0.10 3.39
N ASP A 81 -0.66 -0.63 2.18
CA ASP A 81 -0.09 -1.91 1.74
C ASP A 81 1.43 -1.85 1.69
N MET A 82 2.01 -0.76 1.18
CA MET A 82 3.47 -0.61 1.12
C MET A 82 4.09 -0.40 2.49
N ALA A 83 3.40 0.25 3.43
CA ALA A 83 3.84 0.31 4.82
C ALA A 83 4.02 -1.10 5.42
N ARG A 84 3.10 -2.03 5.11
CA ARG A 84 3.23 -3.45 5.47
C ARG A 84 4.40 -4.11 4.73
N GLY A 85 4.54 -3.88 3.42
CA GLY A 85 5.65 -4.43 2.63
C GLY A 85 7.02 -4.04 3.17
N PHE A 86 7.23 -2.76 3.51
CA PHE A 86 8.45 -2.28 4.16
C PHE A 86 8.64 -2.87 5.56
N ALA A 87 7.57 -2.98 6.36
CA ALA A 87 7.64 -3.61 7.68
C ALA A 87 8.00 -5.11 7.61
N GLN A 88 7.57 -5.84 6.57
CA GLN A 88 7.90 -7.25 6.34
C GLN A 88 9.40 -7.45 6.08
N VAL A 89 10.05 -6.53 5.35
CA VAL A 89 11.51 -6.58 5.10
C VAL A 89 12.33 -5.92 6.21
N GLY A 90 11.67 -5.39 7.25
CA GLY A 90 12.31 -4.77 8.41
C GLY A 90 12.71 -3.29 8.23
N ASP A 91 12.30 -2.64 7.14
CA ASP A 91 12.53 -1.22 6.91
C ASP A 91 11.42 -0.37 7.58
N VAL A 92 11.56 -0.21 8.89
CA VAL A 92 10.59 0.50 9.73
C VAL A 92 10.52 1.99 9.38
N ALA A 93 11.62 2.58 8.91
CA ALA A 93 11.67 4.00 8.53
C ALA A 93 10.83 4.24 7.27
N LYS A 94 10.99 3.41 6.24
CA LYS A 94 10.14 3.50 5.05
C LYS A 94 8.69 3.15 5.32
N ALA A 95 8.43 2.18 6.21
CA ALA A 95 7.07 1.87 6.63
C ALA A 95 6.38 3.09 7.28
N ALA A 96 7.09 3.81 8.15
CA ALA A 96 6.62 5.05 8.74
C ALA A 96 6.36 6.15 7.68
N GLU A 97 7.28 6.34 6.73
CA GLU A 97 7.08 7.29 5.64
C GLU A 97 5.80 7.01 4.84
N MET A 98 5.53 5.74 4.50
CA MET A 98 4.30 5.38 3.78
C MET A 98 3.03 5.67 4.58
N LEU A 99 3.03 5.47 5.90
CA LEU A 99 1.90 5.84 6.75
C LEU A 99 1.68 7.36 6.76
N LEU A 100 2.74 8.16 6.80
CA LEU A 100 2.64 9.62 6.74
C LEU A 100 2.14 10.13 5.39
N GLU A 101 2.57 9.52 4.29
CA GLU A 101 2.04 9.82 2.95
C GLU A 101 0.54 9.51 2.85
N CYS A 102 0.10 8.40 3.44
CA CYS A 102 -1.33 8.08 3.53
C CYS A 102 -2.10 9.10 4.38
N ASP A 103 -1.59 9.48 5.56
CA ASP A 103 -2.25 10.47 6.43
C ASP A 103 -2.37 11.84 5.75
N GLN A 104 -1.31 12.30 5.07
CA GLN A 104 -1.35 13.56 4.33
C GLN A 104 -2.37 13.54 3.19
N LEU A 105 -2.48 12.41 2.48
CA LEU A 105 -3.38 12.29 1.34
C LEU A 105 -4.85 12.12 1.75
N ALA A 106 -5.10 11.25 2.74
CA ALA A 106 -6.44 10.86 3.15
C ALA A 106 -6.48 10.57 4.66
N PRO A 107 -6.51 11.61 5.52
CA PRO A 107 -6.50 11.43 6.98
C PRO A 107 -7.66 10.57 7.50
N ALA A 108 -8.80 10.57 6.82
CA ALA A 108 -9.95 9.74 7.19
C ALA A 108 -9.70 8.24 6.92
N GLU A 109 -9.01 7.89 5.83
CA GLU A 109 -8.72 6.49 5.46
C GLU A 109 -7.76 5.84 6.46
N ILE A 110 -6.68 6.53 6.85
CA ILE A 110 -5.71 5.95 7.78
C ILE A 110 -6.31 5.74 9.17
N ARG A 111 -7.16 6.67 9.63
CA ARG A 111 -7.79 6.60 10.96
C ARG A 111 -8.85 5.51 11.08
N CYS A 112 -9.61 5.27 10.00
CA CYS A 112 -10.73 4.32 10.01
C CYS A 112 -10.33 2.88 9.68
N ARG A 113 -9.08 2.62 9.25
CA ARG A 113 -8.65 1.30 8.80
C ARG A 113 -7.92 0.53 9.90
N PRO A 114 -8.45 -0.60 10.41
CA PRO A 114 -7.78 -1.41 11.43
C PRO A 114 -6.35 -1.82 11.04
N ILE A 115 -6.13 -2.14 9.77
CA ILE A 115 -4.83 -2.54 9.26
C ILE A 115 -3.78 -1.42 9.39
N ALA A 116 -4.16 -0.14 9.29
CA ALA A 116 -3.23 0.97 9.49
C ALA A 116 -2.79 1.09 10.95
N HIS A 117 -3.68 0.82 11.91
CA HIS A 117 -3.37 0.79 13.34
C HIS A 117 -2.38 -0.32 13.68
N GLU A 118 -2.57 -1.51 13.10
CA GLU A 118 -1.67 -2.65 13.31
C GLU A 118 -0.25 -2.34 12.82
N VAL A 119 -0.12 -1.75 11.62
CA VAL A 119 1.18 -1.38 11.05
C VAL A 119 1.83 -0.26 11.86
N LEU A 120 1.07 0.76 12.24
CA LEU A 120 1.58 1.85 13.07
C LEU A 120 2.09 1.33 14.43
N SER A 121 1.34 0.44 15.08
CA SER A 121 1.75 -0.21 16.32
C SER A 121 3.04 -1.02 16.14
N ASP A 122 3.15 -1.76 15.03
CA ASP A 122 4.35 -2.54 14.72
C ASP A 122 5.57 -1.65 14.44
N VAL A 123 5.37 -0.55 13.72
CA VAL A 123 6.39 0.47 13.46
C VAL A 123 6.90 1.09 14.76
N LEU A 124 6.00 1.53 15.65
CA LEU A 124 6.37 2.10 16.95
C LEU A 124 7.16 1.10 17.79
N ARG A 125 6.67 -0.14 17.90
CA ARG A 125 7.31 -1.21 18.68
C ARG A 125 8.71 -1.57 18.18
N ARG A 126 8.95 -1.50 16.87
CA ARG A 126 10.26 -1.84 16.26
C ARG A 126 11.20 -0.64 16.14
N THR A 127 10.70 0.58 16.32
CA THR A 127 11.53 1.78 16.30
C THR A 127 12.46 1.79 17.51
N LYS A 128 13.76 1.97 17.26
CA LYS A 128 14.76 2.10 18.34
C LYS A 128 14.91 3.58 18.71
N GLY A 129 14.71 3.89 19.99
CA GLY A 129 14.74 5.28 20.47
C GLY A 129 13.39 5.96 20.27
N SER A 130 13.39 7.30 20.29
CA SER A 130 12.16 8.07 20.11
C SER A 130 11.69 8.03 18.65
N PRO A 131 10.41 7.72 18.38
CA PRO A 131 9.86 7.85 17.03
C PRO A 131 9.92 9.30 16.56
N ALA A 132 9.93 9.49 15.24
CA ALA A 132 9.80 10.82 14.65
C ALA A 132 8.51 11.47 15.15
N THR A 133 8.54 12.77 15.46
CA THR A 133 7.40 13.50 16.05
C THR A 133 6.11 13.29 15.25
N ALA A 134 6.18 13.36 13.92
CA ALA A 134 5.00 13.15 13.06
C ALA A 134 4.35 11.76 13.23
N ILE A 135 5.14 10.71 13.50
CA ILE A 135 4.62 9.36 13.75
C ILE A 135 4.02 9.24 15.15
N ALA A 136 4.63 9.88 16.15
CA ALA A 136 4.07 9.95 17.49
C ALA A 136 2.73 10.71 17.49
N ASP A 137 2.66 11.84 16.79
CA ASP A 137 1.43 12.63 16.64
C ASP A 137 0.34 11.83 15.91
N LEU A 138 0.70 11.10 14.85
CA LEU A 138 -0.22 10.22 14.15
C LEU A 138 -0.74 9.10 15.07
N ALA A 139 0.14 8.50 15.87
CA ALA A 139 -0.23 7.48 16.85
C ALA A 139 -1.20 8.01 17.91
N GLU A 140 -0.95 9.20 18.45
CA GLU A 140 -1.84 9.86 19.40
C GLU A 140 -3.22 10.13 18.77
N GLN A 141 -3.25 10.65 17.54
CA GLN A 141 -4.51 10.89 16.82
C GLN A 141 -5.30 9.62 16.53
N MET A 142 -4.61 8.49 16.32
CA MET A 142 -5.22 7.19 16.09
C MET A 142 -5.54 6.45 17.40
N GLY A 143 -5.13 6.97 18.57
CA GLY A 143 -5.29 6.28 19.85
C GLY A 143 -4.43 5.03 19.99
N VAL A 144 -3.32 4.96 19.24
CA VAL A 144 -2.30 3.90 19.34
C VAL A 144 -1.28 4.34 20.38
N GLY A 145 -1.08 3.53 21.42
CA GLY A 145 -0.12 3.84 22.49
C GLY A 145 1.32 3.90 21.96
N VAL A 146 2.02 4.99 22.30
CA VAL A 146 3.45 5.20 22.03
C VAL A 146 4.31 4.56 23.11
#